data_AF-A0A1Q4FG57-F1
#
_entry.id   AF-A0A1Q4FG57-F1
#
_cell.length_a   1.000
_cell.length_b   1.000
_cell.length_c   1.000
_cell.angle_alpha   90.00
_cell.angle_beta   90.00
_cell.angle_gamma   90.00
#
_symmetry.space_group_name_H-M   'P 1'
#
loop_
_entity.id
_entity.type
_entity.pdbx_description
1 polymer ?
#
loop_
_entity_poly.entity_id
_entity_poly.type
_entity_poly.pdbx_seq_one_letter_code
_entity_poly.pdbx_strand_id
1 'polypeptide(L)'
;MVLKNIKSFTALKIIDAIIKNPKESRKDCLPAGEAGMLSIFEENGRAKKTNYHYQFWQHENHPVLLEDHSMLEQRMTYVHENPVRAGFVSLPEQWLYSSAVDYYVKNGKGLLDIISVY
;
A
#
# COMPACT_ATOMS: atom_id res chain seq x y z
N MET A 1 14.93 -8.13 10.12
CA MET A 1 15.59 -6.81 10.29
C MET A 1 15.20 -5.81 9.18
N VAL A 2 15.26 -6.20 7.90
CA VAL A 2 14.95 -5.31 6.76
C VAL A 2 13.50 -4.80 6.75
N LEU A 3 12.50 -5.69 6.78
CA LEU A 3 11.07 -5.27 6.76
C LEU A 3 10.70 -4.36 7.94
N LYS A 4 11.24 -4.65 9.13
CA LYS A 4 11.04 -3.79 10.31
C LYS A 4 11.58 -2.39 10.05
N ASN A 5 12.81 -2.28 9.52
CA ASN A 5 13.42 -0.98 9.24
C ASN A 5 12.66 -0.22 8.15
N ILE A 6 12.20 -0.91 7.10
CA ILE A 6 11.35 -0.33 6.05
C ILE A 6 10.07 0.22 6.66
N LYS A 7 9.34 -0.59 7.44
CA LYS A 7 8.10 -0.16 8.10
C LYS A 7 8.33 1.04 9.01
N SER A 8 9.35 0.99 9.88
CA SER A 8 9.68 2.11 10.77
C SER A 8 10.03 3.39 10.00
N PHE A 9 10.91 3.31 9.01
CA PHE A 9 11.35 4.48 8.25
C PHE A 9 10.20 5.09 7.44
N THR A 10 9.46 4.26 6.71
CA THR A 10 8.35 4.72 5.86
C THR A 10 7.20 5.28 6.68
N ALA A 11 6.85 4.67 7.82
CA ALA A 11 5.81 5.20 8.71
C ALA A 11 6.15 6.63 9.15
N LEU A 12 7.38 6.86 9.63
CA LEU A 12 7.82 8.19 10.05
C LEU A 12 7.72 9.21 8.91
N LYS A 13 8.19 8.86 7.71
CA LYS A 13 8.16 9.76 6.55
C LYS A 13 6.75 10.05 6.05
N ILE A 14 5.88 9.05 6.01
CA ILE A 14 4.50 9.21 5.54
C ILE A 14 3.69 10.04 6.53
N ILE A 15 3.78 9.75 7.83
CA ILE A 15 3.09 10.53 8.86
C ILE A 15 3.56 11.98 8.82
N ASP A 16 4.87 12.22 8.74
CA ASP A 16 5.43 13.57 8.64
C ASP A 16 4.92 14.31 7.39
N ALA A 17 4.85 13.61 6.25
CA ALA A 17 4.30 14.16 5.01
C ALA A 17 2.82 14.52 5.12
N ILE A 18 2.01 13.71 5.81
CA ILE A 18 0.58 13.99 6.05
C ILE A 18 0.43 15.24 6.93
N ILE A 19 1.14 15.29 8.07
CA ILE A 19 1.05 16.41 9.03
C ILE A 19 1.47 17.73 8.37
N LYS A 20 2.56 17.70 7.60
CA LYS A 20 3.13 18.89 6.96
C LYS A 20 2.41 19.30 5.68
N ASN A 21 1.50 18.50 5.15
CA ASN A 21 0.77 18.83 3.93
C ASN A 21 -0.47 19.69 4.24
N PRO A 22 -0.47 21.00 3.96
CA PRO A 22 -1.62 21.86 4.23
C PRO A 22 -2.82 21.55 3.32
N LYS A 23 -2.62 20.82 2.21
CA LYS A 23 -3.67 20.47 1.23
C LYS A 23 -4.34 19.12 1.51
N GLU A 24 -3.84 18.34 2.45
CA GLU A 24 -4.45 17.06 2.80
C GLU A 24 -5.67 17.30 3.70
N SER A 25 -6.86 17.29 3.11
CA SER A 25 -8.10 17.53 3.83
C SER A 25 -8.48 16.40 4.79
N ARG A 26 -8.02 15.17 4.54
CA ARG A 26 -8.39 13.97 5.31
C ARG A 26 -7.53 13.75 6.56
N LYS A 27 -6.57 14.64 6.85
CA LYS A 27 -5.64 14.48 7.98
C LYS A 27 -6.38 14.51 9.32
N ASP A 28 -7.29 15.48 9.49
CA ASP A 28 -7.98 15.77 10.74
C ASP A 28 -9.45 15.30 10.68
N CYS A 29 -10.09 15.31 9.50
CA CYS A 29 -11.48 14.93 9.33
C CYS A 29 -11.76 14.31 7.95
N LEU A 30 -12.57 13.26 7.89
CA LEU A 30 -13.05 12.66 6.63
C LEU A 30 -14.34 13.34 6.14
N PRO A 31 -14.68 13.23 4.84
CA PRO A 31 -15.99 13.68 4.35
C PRO A 31 -17.08 12.92 5.12
N ALA A 32 -18.03 13.64 5.74
CA ALA A 32 -19.07 13.17 6.68
C ALA A 32 -18.79 13.38 8.19
N GLY A 33 -17.73 14.08 8.58
CA GLY A 33 -17.51 14.48 9.98
C GLY A 33 -16.85 13.40 10.84
N GLU A 34 -16.40 12.31 10.22
CA GLU A 34 -15.65 11.25 10.87
C GLU A 34 -14.21 11.68 11.16
N ALA A 35 -13.58 11.03 12.14
CA ALA A 35 -12.21 11.28 12.52
C ALA A 35 -11.24 11.02 11.35
N GLY A 36 -10.30 11.94 11.13
CA GLY A 36 -9.33 11.85 10.04
C GLY A 36 -8.31 10.72 10.20
N MET A 37 -7.45 10.57 9.20
CA MET A 37 -6.41 9.53 9.17
C MET A 37 -5.52 9.55 10.42
N LEU A 38 -5.16 10.75 10.92
CA LEU A 38 -4.27 10.87 12.08
C LEU A 38 -4.91 10.33 13.36
N SER A 39 -6.21 10.55 13.56
CA SER A 39 -6.94 10.00 14.70
C SER A 39 -6.97 8.49 14.68
N ILE A 40 -7.21 7.89 13.51
CA ILE A 40 -7.18 6.44 13.32
C ILE A 40 -5.79 5.89 13.67
N PHE A 41 -4.71 6.53 13.19
CA PHE A 41 -3.35 6.09 13.52
C PHE A 41 -3.03 6.24 15.00
N GLU A 42 -3.53 7.30 15.64
CA GLU A 42 -3.31 7.57 17.05
C GLU A 42 -4.02 6.55 17.93
N GLU A 43 -5.28 6.25 17.64
CA GLU A 43 -6.07 5.23 18.34
C GLU A 43 -5.38 3.86 18.29
N ASN A 44 -4.90 3.47 17.10
CA ASN A 44 -4.15 2.23 16.93
C ASN A 44 -2.80 2.25 17.68
N GLY A 45 -2.09 3.39 17.70
CA GLY A 45 -0.84 3.55 18.45
C GLY A 45 -1.04 3.42 19.96
N ARG A 46 -2.07 4.09 20.50
CA ARG A 46 -2.45 4.05 21.93
C ARG A 46 -2.87 2.65 22.37
N ALA A 47 -3.67 1.96 21.56
CA ALA A 47 -4.19 0.63 21.89
C ALA A 47 -3.08 -0.42 22.13
N LYS A 48 -1.91 -0.25 21.51
CA LYS A 48 -0.85 -1.28 21.53
C LYS A 48 0.25 -1.10 22.58
N LYS A 49 0.13 -0.15 23.52
CA LYS A 49 1.20 0.17 24.52
C LYS A 49 2.60 0.31 23.88
N THR A 50 2.66 0.73 22.61
CA THR A 50 3.94 0.96 21.94
C THR A 50 4.42 2.37 22.27
N ASN A 51 5.74 2.61 22.22
CA ASN A 51 6.31 3.94 22.44
C ASN A 51 6.01 4.94 21.30
N TYR A 52 5.15 4.57 20.34
CA TYR A 52 4.84 5.36 19.16
C TYR A 52 3.44 5.98 19.30
N HIS A 53 3.37 7.29 19.08
CA HIS A 53 2.12 8.04 19.13
C HIS A 53 1.15 7.63 18.01
N TYR A 54 1.66 7.32 16.82
CA TYR A 54 0.89 6.89 15.65
C TYR A 54 1.32 5.50 15.19
N GLN A 55 0.34 4.65 14.85
CA GLN A 55 0.57 3.39 14.16
C GLN A 55 0.04 3.46 12.72
N PHE A 56 0.96 3.47 11.75
CA PHE A 56 0.64 3.44 10.32
C PHE A 56 0.58 2.01 9.76
N TRP A 57 1.60 1.20 10.03
CA TRP A 57 1.66 -0.19 9.56
C TRP A 57 1.04 -1.15 10.57
N GLN A 58 0.36 -2.18 10.04
CA GLN A 58 0.01 -3.36 10.83
C GLN A 58 1.27 -4.13 11.25
N HIS A 59 1.20 -4.85 12.39
CA HIS A 59 2.34 -5.58 12.93
C HIS A 59 2.73 -6.76 12.03
N GLU A 60 1.74 -7.58 11.71
CA GLU A 60 1.92 -8.81 10.96
C GLU A 60 2.39 -8.54 9.52
N ASN A 61 3.12 -9.51 9.00
CA ASN A 61 3.40 -9.65 7.58
C ASN A 61 3.04 -11.09 7.20
N HIS A 62 2.66 -11.30 5.96
CA HIS A 62 2.41 -12.64 5.45
C HIS A 62 3.29 -12.93 4.23
N PRO A 63 4.62 -13.12 4.43
CA PRO A 63 5.50 -13.49 3.33
C PRO A 63 5.13 -14.90 2.87
N VAL A 64 4.98 -15.05 1.56
CA VAL A 64 4.72 -16.33 0.92
C VAL A 64 5.88 -16.60 -0.02
N LEU A 65 6.59 -17.72 0.19
CA LEU A 65 7.65 -18.15 -0.72
C LEU A 65 7.02 -18.60 -2.03
N LEU A 66 7.48 -18.05 -3.15
CA LEU A 66 7.07 -18.48 -4.49
C LEU A 66 8.06 -19.55 -4.95
N GLU A 67 7.66 -20.81 -4.85
CA GLU A 67 8.55 -21.96 -5.09
C GLU A 67 8.64 -22.32 -6.58
N ASP A 68 7.60 -22.00 -7.35
CA ASP A 68 7.53 -22.33 -8.76
C ASP A 68 6.86 -21.21 -9.58
N HIS A 69 6.99 -21.34 -10.91
CA HIS A 69 6.46 -20.36 -11.85
C HIS A 69 4.93 -20.28 -11.86
N SER A 70 4.23 -21.41 -11.65
CA SER A 70 2.76 -21.43 -11.59
C SER A 70 2.25 -20.59 -10.41
N MET A 71 2.93 -20.71 -9.27
CA MET A 71 2.63 -19.96 -8.08
C MET A 71 2.92 -18.46 -8.26
N LEU A 72 4.01 -18.12 -8.94
CA LEU A 72 4.30 -16.72 -9.31
C LEU A 72 3.17 -16.14 -10.18
N GLU A 73 2.79 -16.81 -11.27
CA GLU A 73 1.73 -16.37 -12.18
C GLU A 73 0.38 -16.22 -11.47
N GLN A 74 0.03 -17.16 -10.61
CA GLN A 74 -1.19 -17.10 -9.81
C GLN A 74 -1.21 -15.86 -8.90
N ARG A 75 -0.11 -15.58 -8.19
CA ARG A 75 -0.03 -14.43 -7.28
C ARG A 75 0.05 -13.11 -8.04
N MET A 76 0.75 -13.06 -9.17
CA MET A 76 0.78 -11.90 -10.05
C MET A 76 -0.62 -11.55 -10.56
N THR A 77 -1.35 -12.54 -11.06
CA THR A 77 -2.75 -12.37 -11.51
C THR A 77 -3.63 -11.84 -10.37
N TYR A 78 -3.53 -12.45 -9.18
CA TYR A 78 -4.28 -11.98 -8.01
C TYR A 78 -3.97 -10.52 -7.65
N VAL A 79 -2.69 -10.13 -7.65
CA VAL A 79 -2.28 -8.74 -7.36
C VAL A 79 -2.83 -7.77 -8.39
N HIS A 80 -2.81 -8.11 -9.67
CA HIS A 80 -3.38 -7.29 -10.74
C HIS A 80 -4.90 -7.18 -10.66
N GLU A 81 -5.61 -8.24 -10.24
CA GLU A 81 -7.06 -8.23 -10.11
C GLU A 81 -7.57 -7.53 -8.83
N ASN A 82 -6.73 -7.33 -7.81
CA ASN A 82 -7.15 -6.73 -6.54
C ASN A 82 -7.91 -5.39 -6.70
N PRO A 83 -7.45 -4.43 -7.53
CA PRO A 83 -8.19 -3.19 -7.77
C PRO A 83 -9.58 -3.39 -8.39
N VAL A 84 -9.73 -4.41 -9.25
CA VAL A 84 -11.02 -4.77 -9.87
C VAL A 84 -11.94 -5.40 -8.83
N ARG A 85 -11.43 -6.35 -8.05
CA ARG A 85 -12.18 -7.03 -6.98
C ARG A 85 -12.62 -6.06 -5.88
N ALA A 86 -11.82 -5.03 -5.62
CA ALA A 86 -12.15 -3.95 -4.70
C ALA A 86 -13.14 -2.92 -5.28
N GLY A 87 -13.48 -3.02 -6.58
CA GLY A 87 -14.42 -2.14 -7.26
C GLY A 87 -13.86 -0.77 -7.61
N PHE A 88 -12.53 -0.58 -7.58
CA PHE A 88 -11.92 0.71 -7.90
C PHE A 88 -11.82 0.97 -9.41
N VAL A 89 -11.63 -0.09 -10.20
CA VAL A 89 -11.52 -0.04 -11.67
C VAL A 89 -12.24 -1.23 -12.29
N SER A 90 -12.60 -1.13 -13.57
CA SER A 90 -13.28 -2.23 -14.28
C SER A 90 -12.30 -3.24 -14.86
N LEU A 91 -11.06 -2.83 -15.14
CA LEU A 91 -10.01 -3.68 -15.72
C LEU A 91 -8.70 -3.52 -14.94
N PRO A 92 -7.86 -4.59 -14.83
CA PRO A 92 -6.60 -4.54 -14.09
C PRO A 92 -5.65 -3.42 -14.52
N GLU A 93 -5.46 -3.24 -15.83
CA GLU A 93 -4.55 -2.26 -16.44
C GLU A 93 -4.98 -0.81 -16.24
N GLN A 94 -6.22 -0.56 -15.81
CA GLN A 94 -6.70 0.79 -15.49
C GLN A 94 -6.17 1.29 -14.14
N TRP A 95 -5.64 0.41 -13.30
CA TRP A 95 -5.06 0.81 -12.03
C TRP A 95 -3.64 1.34 -12.21
N LEU A 96 -3.50 2.66 -12.14
CA LEU A 96 -2.22 3.36 -12.36
C LEU A 96 -1.08 2.88 -11.46
N TYR A 97 -1.39 2.49 -10.21
CA TYR A 97 -0.40 2.08 -9.22
C TYR A 97 -0.21 0.56 -9.20
N SER A 98 -0.10 -0.04 -10.38
CA SER A 98 0.13 -1.47 -10.61
C SER A 98 0.96 -1.67 -11.88
N SER A 99 1.66 -2.81 -11.95
CA SER A 99 2.35 -3.29 -13.15
C SER A 99 1.40 -3.89 -14.19
N ALA A 100 0.10 -4.02 -13.90
CA ALA A 100 -0.86 -4.69 -14.79
C ALA A 100 -0.82 -4.16 -16.25
N VAL A 101 -0.58 -2.87 -16.45
CA VAL A 101 -0.45 -2.27 -17.78
C VAL A 101 0.70 -2.86 -18.60
N ASP A 102 1.83 -3.17 -17.97
CA ASP A 102 3.00 -3.76 -18.63
C ASP A 102 2.72 -5.18 -19.14
N TYR A 103 1.76 -5.89 -18.54
CA TYR A 103 1.41 -7.27 -18.89
C TYR A 103 0.22 -7.37 -19.84
N TYR A 104 -0.81 -6.53 -19.69
CA TYR A 104 -2.07 -6.68 -20.42
C TYR A 104 -2.20 -5.75 -21.63
N VAL A 105 -1.40 -4.69 -21.71
CA VAL A 105 -1.47 -3.72 -22.81
C VAL A 105 -0.25 -3.85 -23.71
N LYS A 106 -0.49 -4.01 -25.02
CA LYS A 106 0.58 -4.03 -26.01
C LYS A 106 1.35 -2.70 -25.98
N ASN A 107 2.66 -2.76 -25.73
CA ASN A 107 3.52 -1.60 -25.49
C ASN A 107 3.08 -0.73 -24.30
N GLY A 108 2.33 -1.32 -23.35
CA GLY A 108 2.04 -0.69 -22.07
C GLY A 108 3.33 -0.47 -21.28
N LYS A 109 3.39 0.65 -20.57
CA LYS A 109 4.51 0.95 -19.66
C LYS A 109 3.95 1.48 -18.34
N GLY A 110 4.26 0.78 -17.26
CA GLY A 110 3.94 1.17 -15.90
C GLY A 110 4.83 2.29 -15.38
N LEU A 111 4.56 2.69 -14.13
CA LEU A 111 5.30 3.77 -13.48
C LEU A 111 6.76 3.41 -13.17
N LEU A 112 7.06 2.12 -13.05
CA LEU A 112 8.38 1.59 -12.71
C LEU A 112 8.78 0.55 -13.75
N ASP A 113 10.07 0.49 -14.06
CA ASP A 113 10.58 -0.54 -14.97
C ASP A 113 10.54 -1.93 -14.30
N ILE A 114 10.10 -2.94 -15.05
CA ILE A 114 10.12 -4.33 -14.60
C ILE A 114 11.53 -4.87 -14.71
N ILE A 115 12.08 -5.29 -13.59
CA ILE A 115 13.38 -5.95 -13.52
C ILE A 115 13.13 -7.46 -13.52
N SER A 116 13.60 -8.12 -14.57
CA SER A 116 13.63 -9.58 -14.62
C SER A 116 14.90 -10.06 -13.92
N VAL A 117 14.74 -10.97 -12.96
CA VAL A 117 15.85 -11.56 -12.21
C VAL A 117 16.04 -12.99 -12.72
N TYR A 118 16.67 -13.10 -13.89
CA TYR A 118 17.17 -14.37 -14.44
C TYR A 118 18.66 -14.23 -14.71
#